data_AF-A0A8C5YMF6-F1
#
_entry.id   AF-A0A8C5YMF6-F1
#
_cell.length_a   1.000
_cell.length_b   1.000
_cell.length_c   1.000
_cell.angle_alpha   90.00
_cell.angle_beta   90.00
_cell.angle_gamma   90.00
#
_symmetry.space_group_name_H-M   'P 1'
#
loop_
_entity.id
_entity.type
_entity.pdbx_description
1 polymer ?
#
loop_
_entity_poly.entity_id
_entity_poly.type
_entity_poly.pdbx_seq_one_letter_code
_entity_poly.pdbx_strand_id
1 'polypeptide(L)'
;MLPSLGYCVDIVSQFGMETVILHTALMLKKRIVVYHPKIEAVQEFTRTLPALVWHRQDWTILHSYVHLNTDELEALQMCTGYIAGFVDLEVSNRPDLYDVFVNLADSEITIAPLAKESMTMGKLHKEIGQLIVQSAEDPEKSDSQVIQDIALKTKEIFTNLAPFSEVLGDGGKRVLNLEALKQKRFPPATENFLYHLAAAEQMLKL
;
A
#
# COMPACT_ATOMS: atom_id res chain seq x y z
N MET A 1 18.68 -4.30 -17.82
CA MET A 1 18.76 -5.39 -16.84
C MET A 1 18.24 -4.80 -15.53
N LEU A 2 17.00 -5.10 -15.16
CA LEU A 2 16.47 -4.63 -13.87
C LEU A 2 17.30 -5.30 -12.77
N PRO A 3 17.80 -4.55 -11.77
CA PRO A 3 18.45 -5.17 -10.62
C PRO A 3 17.45 -6.13 -9.97
N SER A 4 17.93 -7.26 -9.44
CA SER A 4 17.10 -8.24 -8.73
C SER A 4 16.28 -7.51 -7.67
N LEU A 5 14.98 -7.29 -7.94
CA LEU A 5 14.04 -6.89 -6.91
C LEU A 5 14.08 -8.00 -5.85
N GLY A 6 14.06 -7.65 -4.56
CA GLY A 6 13.62 -8.62 -3.56
C GLY A 6 12.25 -9.15 -4.00
N TYR A 7 11.95 -10.42 -3.78
CA TYR A 7 10.79 -11.03 -4.43
C TYR A 7 9.50 -10.68 -3.67
N CYS A 8 8.43 -10.36 -4.39
CA CYS A 8 7.08 -10.23 -3.80
C CYS A 8 6.71 -11.46 -2.96
N VAL A 9 7.13 -12.65 -3.40
CA VAL A 9 6.98 -13.91 -2.66
C VAL A 9 7.66 -13.87 -1.28
N ASP A 10 8.80 -13.21 -1.13
CA ASP A 10 9.52 -13.13 0.16
C ASP A 10 8.72 -12.32 1.18
N ILE A 11 8.09 -11.23 0.75
CA ILE A 11 7.17 -10.44 1.61
C ILE A 11 6.02 -11.32 2.09
N VAL A 12 5.42 -12.10 1.18
CA VAL A 12 4.28 -12.97 1.51
C VAL A 12 4.71 -14.11 2.42
N SER A 13 5.89 -14.69 2.21
CA SER A 13 6.47 -15.71 3.08
C SER A 13 6.69 -15.19 4.51
N GLN A 14 7.13 -13.93 4.63
CA GLN A 14 7.40 -13.31 5.93
C GLN A 14 6.13 -12.90 6.69
N PHE A 15 5.16 -12.29 6.01
CA PHE A 15 3.99 -11.66 6.67
C PHE A 15 2.67 -12.41 6.44
N GLY A 16 2.64 -13.41 5.54
CA GLY A 16 1.46 -14.18 5.20
C GLY A 16 0.26 -13.28 4.87
N MET A 17 -0.85 -13.51 5.58
CA MET A 17 -2.08 -12.72 5.44
C MET A 17 -1.90 -11.23 5.76
N GLU A 18 -0.94 -10.85 6.61
CA GLU A 18 -0.70 -9.45 6.97
C GLU A 18 -0.08 -8.65 5.81
N THR A 19 0.41 -9.31 4.76
CA THR A 19 0.79 -8.63 3.50
C THR A 19 -0.34 -7.77 2.93
N VAL A 20 -1.60 -8.14 3.21
CA VAL A 20 -2.75 -7.31 2.82
C VAL A 20 -2.73 -5.92 3.44
N ILE A 21 -2.13 -5.75 4.62
CA ILE A 21 -1.98 -4.44 5.28
C ILE A 21 -1.04 -3.57 4.45
N LEU A 22 0.09 -4.12 3.99
CA LEU A 22 1.05 -3.42 3.13
C LEU A 22 0.43 -3.07 1.78
N HIS A 23 -0.23 -4.04 1.13
CA HIS A 23 -0.98 -3.79 -0.11
C HIS A 23 -2.03 -2.68 0.06
N THR A 24 -2.81 -2.71 1.15
CA THR A 24 -3.83 -1.70 1.41
C THR A 24 -3.21 -0.33 1.68
N ALA A 25 -2.15 -0.27 2.49
CA ALA A 25 -1.42 0.97 2.76
C ALA A 25 -0.92 1.61 1.46
N LEU A 26 -0.33 0.80 0.58
CA LEU A 26 0.12 1.24 -0.72
C LEU A 26 -1.06 1.72 -1.58
N MET A 27 -2.14 0.94 -1.69
CA MET A 27 -3.36 1.34 -2.42
C MET A 27 -3.91 2.68 -1.93
N LEU A 28 -3.83 2.97 -0.64
CA LEU A 28 -4.29 4.22 -0.04
C LEU A 28 -3.24 5.34 0.02
N LYS A 29 -2.06 5.15 -0.60
CA LYS A 29 -0.91 6.08 -0.59
C LYS A 29 -0.51 6.50 0.83
N LYS A 30 -0.53 5.54 1.76
CA LYS A 30 -0.11 5.73 3.15
C LYS A 30 1.40 5.85 3.28
N ARG A 31 1.83 6.44 4.39
CA ARG A 31 3.23 6.55 4.79
C ARG A 31 3.65 5.25 5.46
N ILE A 32 4.53 4.50 4.81
CA ILE A 32 5.06 3.23 5.29
C ILE A 32 6.49 3.46 5.75
N VAL A 33 6.77 3.18 7.01
CA VAL A 33 8.12 3.19 7.57
C VAL A 33 8.55 1.75 7.80
N VAL A 34 9.76 1.40 7.35
CA VAL A 34 10.36 0.07 7.52
C VAL A 34 11.62 0.22 8.36
N TYR A 35 11.72 -0.55 9.43
CA TYR A 35 12.90 -0.63 10.27
C TYR A 35 13.58 -2.01 10.16
N HIS A 36 14.91 -2.00 10.04
CA HIS A 36 15.75 -3.17 10.27
C HIS A 36 17.18 -2.70 10.63
N PRO A 37 17.90 -3.37 11.56
CA PRO A 37 19.26 -2.94 11.94
C PRO A 37 20.31 -3.07 10.82
N LYS A 38 20.04 -3.90 9.80
CA LYS A 38 20.88 -4.04 8.59
C LYS A 38 20.32 -3.21 7.45
N ILE A 39 21.09 -2.26 6.94
CA ILE A 39 20.72 -1.37 5.85
C ILE A 39 20.37 -2.13 4.56
N GLU A 40 21.06 -3.23 4.26
CA GLU A 40 20.83 -4.02 3.06
C GLU A 40 19.42 -4.61 3.05
N ALA A 41 18.97 -5.14 4.19
CA ALA A 41 17.63 -5.70 4.33
C ALA A 41 16.54 -4.63 4.19
N VAL A 42 16.76 -3.44 4.77
CA VAL A 42 15.85 -2.30 4.59
C VAL A 42 15.74 -1.92 3.11
N GLN A 43 16.88 -1.78 2.44
CA GLN A 43 16.92 -1.33 1.05
C GLN A 43 16.34 -2.37 0.09
N GLU A 44 16.55 -3.65 0.34
CA GLU A 44 15.98 -4.74 -0.45
C GLU A 44 14.46 -4.78 -0.27
N PHE A 45 13.98 -4.84 0.98
CA PHE A 45 12.55 -4.92 1.28
C PHE A 45 11.76 -3.72 0.77
N THR A 46 12.25 -2.49 1.00
CA THR A 46 11.56 -1.27 0.57
C THR A 46 11.42 -1.19 -0.95
N ARG A 47 12.40 -1.68 -1.72
CA ARG A 47 12.34 -1.68 -3.20
C ARG A 47 11.30 -2.62 -3.79
N THR A 48 10.90 -3.66 -3.04
CA THR A 48 9.91 -4.65 -3.47
C THR A 48 8.47 -4.16 -3.26
N LEU A 49 8.23 -3.35 -2.23
CA LEU A 49 6.87 -2.91 -1.87
C LEU A 49 6.05 -2.32 -3.02
N PRO A 50 6.57 -1.44 -3.91
CA PRO A 50 5.76 -0.90 -5.01
C PRO A 50 5.24 -1.97 -5.98
N ALA A 51 5.84 -3.16 -6.02
CA ALA A 51 5.37 -4.27 -6.84
C ALA A 51 3.97 -4.77 -6.42
N LEU A 52 3.59 -4.61 -5.14
CA LEU A 52 2.24 -4.92 -4.65
C LEU A 52 1.16 -4.00 -5.26
N VAL A 53 1.56 -2.86 -5.85
CA VAL A 53 0.66 -1.92 -6.54
C VAL A 53 1.15 -1.62 -7.95
N TRP A 54 1.49 -2.68 -8.69
CA TRP A 54 2.09 -2.61 -10.03
C TRP A 54 1.39 -1.69 -11.03
N HIS A 55 0.08 -1.47 -10.90
CA HIS A 55 -0.68 -0.56 -11.76
C HIS A 55 -0.16 0.89 -11.77
N ARG A 56 0.58 1.33 -10.74
CA ARG A 56 1.16 2.68 -10.67
C ARG A 56 2.53 2.80 -11.30
N GLN A 57 3.32 1.73 -11.27
CA GLN A 57 4.72 1.71 -11.73
C GLN A 57 5.57 2.88 -11.19
N ASP A 58 5.31 3.29 -9.94
CA ASP A 58 5.91 4.47 -9.32
C ASP A 58 6.89 4.09 -8.21
N TRP A 59 8.19 4.21 -8.51
CA TRP A 59 9.28 4.02 -7.55
C TRP A 59 9.80 5.35 -6.97
N THR A 60 9.21 6.48 -7.33
CA THR A 60 9.63 7.80 -6.82
C THR A 60 9.24 8.02 -5.36
N ILE A 61 8.30 7.21 -4.85
CA ILE A 61 7.86 7.20 -3.44
C ILE A 61 8.86 6.51 -2.50
N LEU A 62 9.98 5.97 -3.01
CA LEU A 62 10.96 5.23 -2.23
C LEU A 62 12.03 6.14 -1.63
N HIS A 63 12.16 6.07 -0.32
CA HIS A 63 13.26 6.62 0.46
C HIS A 63 13.94 5.47 1.19
N SER A 64 14.64 4.61 0.45
CA SER A 64 15.14 3.31 0.94
C SER A 64 16.08 3.37 2.14
N TYR A 65 16.64 4.54 2.46
CA TYR A 65 17.43 4.77 3.65
C TYR A 65 17.35 6.24 4.06
N VAL A 66 16.83 6.49 5.26
CA VAL A 66 16.59 7.81 5.85
C VAL A 66 17.16 7.83 7.26
N HIS A 67 17.77 8.95 7.63
CA HIS A 67 18.27 9.22 8.97
C HIS A 67 17.24 10.02 9.78
N LEU A 68 17.32 9.91 11.10
CA LEU A 68 16.52 10.72 12.02
C LEU A 68 17.10 12.14 12.20
N ASN A 69 17.47 12.80 11.10
CA ASN A 69 17.87 14.21 11.10
C ASN A 69 16.73 15.09 10.57
N THR A 70 16.69 16.34 11.03
CA THR A 70 15.55 17.24 10.79
C THR A 70 15.29 17.47 9.29
N ASP A 71 16.34 17.73 8.50
CA ASP A 71 16.20 18.08 7.09
C ASP A 71 15.57 16.94 6.27
N GLU A 72 16.02 15.69 6.50
CA GLU A 72 15.46 14.52 5.83
C GLU A 72 14.01 14.25 6.27
N LEU A 73 13.71 14.42 7.56
CA LEU A 73 12.35 14.22 8.09
C LEU A 73 11.37 15.27 7.58
N GLU A 74 11.78 16.54 7.49
CA GLU A 74 10.97 17.61 6.92
C GLU A 74 10.68 17.34 5.44
N ALA A 75 11.69 16.97 4.65
CA ALA A 75 11.52 16.61 3.25
C ALA A 75 10.56 15.43 3.09
N LEU A 76 10.68 14.41 3.94
CA LEU A 76 9.81 13.23 3.93
C LEU A 76 8.35 13.58 4.28
N GLN A 77 8.13 14.48 5.24
CA GLN A 77 6.79 14.92 5.63
C GLN A 77 6.09 15.79 4.57
N MET A 78 6.82 16.37 3.63
CA MET A 78 6.25 17.07 2.47
C MET A 78 5.62 16.12 1.44
N CYS A 79 5.98 14.83 1.49
CA CYS A 79 5.40 13.81 0.63
C CYS A 79 4.04 13.34 1.16
N THR A 80 3.03 13.26 0.29
CA THR A 80 1.68 12.81 0.66
C THR A 80 1.63 11.33 1.07
N GLY A 81 2.53 10.51 0.52
CA GLY A 81 2.67 9.09 0.79
C GLY A 81 4.03 8.60 0.33
N TYR A 82 4.63 7.67 1.07
CA TYR A 82 6.00 7.21 0.83
C TYR A 82 6.27 5.85 1.46
N ILE A 83 7.37 5.23 1.05
CA ILE A 83 8.01 4.11 1.71
C ILE A 83 9.39 4.58 2.16
N ALA A 84 9.63 4.63 3.47
CA ALA A 84 10.89 5.11 4.04
C ALA A 84 11.55 4.02 4.90
N GLY A 85 12.84 3.80 4.67
CA GLY A 85 13.65 2.81 5.35
C GLY A 85 14.54 3.41 6.43
N PHE A 86 14.60 2.81 7.61
CA PHE A 86 15.39 3.28 8.75
C PHE A 86 16.18 2.13 9.37
N VAL A 87 17.37 2.45 9.88
CA VAL A 87 18.20 1.51 10.69
C VAL A 87 18.20 1.84 12.18
N ASP A 88 17.54 2.95 12.55
CA ASP A 88 17.38 3.38 13.93
C ASP A 88 15.96 3.06 14.41
N LEU A 89 15.84 2.25 15.47
CA LEU A 89 14.55 1.81 16.02
C LEU A 89 13.76 2.95 16.64
N GLU A 90 14.39 4.08 16.98
CA GLU A 90 13.71 5.26 17.53
C GLU A 90 12.62 5.81 16.60
N VAL A 91 12.67 5.49 15.29
CA VAL A 91 11.57 5.83 14.36
C VAL A 91 10.23 5.21 14.77
N SER A 92 10.24 4.07 15.48
CA SER A 92 9.02 3.43 16.02
C SER A 92 8.30 4.29 17.06
N ASN A 93 9.00 5.24 17.68
CA ASN A 93 8.43 6.20 18.64
C ASN A 93 7.87 7.46 17.96
N ARG A 94 7.84 7.51 16.61
CA ARG A 94 7.47 8.67 15.80
C ARG A 94 6.24 8.40 14.93
N PRO A 95 5.04 8.22 15.50
CA PRO A 95 3.81 7.97 14.73
C PRO A 95 3.40 9.17 13.86
N ASP A 96 4.04 10.33 14.02
CA ASP A 96 3.93 11.46 13.09
C ASP A 96 4.58 11.18 11.72
N LEU A 97 5.49 10.20 11.63
CA LEU A 97 6.21 9.81 10.41
C LEU A 97 5.57 8.62 9.67
N TYR A 98 4.55 7.97 10.21
CA TYR A 98 3.98 6.82 9.53
C TYR A 98 2.50 6.62 9.82
N ASP A 99 1.85 6.00 8.84
CA ASP A 99 0.54 5.39 8.99
C ASP A 99 0.69 3.88 9.26
N VAL A 100 1.72 3.26 8.70
CA VAL A 100 2.10 1.87 8.91
C VAL A 100 3.59 1.77 9.20
N PHE A 101 3.93 1.13 10.32
CA PHE A 101 5.29 0.80 10.70
C PHE A 101 5.53 -0.70 10.51
N VAL A 102 6.64 -1.06 9.87
CA VAL A 102 7.08 -2.44 9.65
C VAL A 102 8.38 -2.63 10.41
N ASN A 103 8.33 -3.40 11.49
CA ASN A 103 9.52 -3.91 12.13
C ASN A 103 9.94 -5.19 11.39
N LEU A 104 10.81 -5.04 10.40
CA LEU A 104 11.23 -6.15 9.54
C LEU A 104 12.05 -7.19 10.31
N ALA A 105 12.74 -6.77 11.38
CA ALA A 105 13.54 -7.68 12.20
C ALA A 105 12.67 -8.67 12.99
N ASP A 106 11.50 -8.20 13.45
CA ASP A 106 10.55 -8.99 14.24
C ASP A 106 9.35 -9.48 13.41
N SER A 107 9.34 -9.22 12.09
CA SER A 107 8.24 -9.52 11.18
C SER A 107 6.88 -8.98 11.67
N GLU A 108 6.88 -7.77 12.23
CA GLU A 108 5.68 -7.16 12.81
C GLU A 108 5.22 -5.94 11.99
N ILE A 109 3.91 -5.83 11.76
CA ILE A 109 3.28 -4.68 11.11
C ILE A 109 2.35 -3.98 12.12
N THR A 110 2.63 -2.71 12.39
CA THR A 110 1.82 -1.87 13.27
C THR A 110 1.14 -0.75 12.48
N ILE A 111 -0.18 -0.61 12.65
CA ILE A 111 -0.95 0.51 12.09
C ILE A 111 -1.02 1.63 13.14
N ALA A 112 -0.57 2.83 12.77
CA ALA A 112 -0.61 4.00 13.65
C ALA A 112 -2.06 4.35 14.04
N PRO A 113 -2.32 4.88 15.26
CA PRO A 113 -3.68 5.20 15.72
C PRO A 113 -4.47 6.08 14.75
N LEU A 114 -3.83 7.09 14.14
CA LEU A 114 -4.47 8.01 13.19
C LEU A 114 -4.86 7.35 11.86
N ALA A 115 -4.23 6.24 11.49
CA ALA A 115 -4.50 5.52 10.25
C ALA A 115 -5.55 4.42 10.42
N LYS A 116 -5.85 3.98 11.65
CA LYS A 116 -6.70 2.82 11.95
C LYS A 116 -8.05 2.85 11.25
N GLU A 117 -8.71 4.01 11.23
CA GLU A 117 -10.01 4.14 10.58
C GLU A 117 -9.91 3.81 9.09
N SER A 118 -9.06 4.54 8.35
CA SER A 118 -8.84 4.32 6.91
C SER A 118 -8.25 2.95 6.56
N MET A 119 -7.59 2.29 7.52
CA MET A 119 -6.96 0.97 7.38
C MET A 119 -7.83 -0.15 7.97
N THR A 120 -9.13 0.08 8.16
CA THR A 120 -10.04 -0.96 8.68
C THR A 120 -10.18 -2.11 7.69
N MET A 121 -9.76 -3.30 8.12
CA MET A 121 -9.87 -4.52 7.32
C MET A 121 -11.30 -5.05 7.32
N GLY A 122 -11.69 -5.70 6.22
CA GLY A 122 -13.03 -6.25 6.03
C GLY A 122 -13.02 -7.42 5.08
N LYS A 123 -14.21 -7.89 4.67
CA LYS A 123 -14.33 -9.08 3.80
C LYS A 123 -13.53 -8.94 2.50
N LEU A 124 -13.62 -7.78 1.83
CA LEU A 124 -12.85 -7.49 0.60
C LEU A 124 -11.34 -7.65 0.83
N HIS A 125 -10.81 -7.06 1.91
CA HIS A 125 -9.40 -7.16 2.25
C HIS A 125 -9.00 -8.62 2.51
N LYS A 126 -9.81 -9.38 3.26
CA LYS A 126 -9.57 -10.81 3.48
C LYS A 126 -9.49 -11.59 2.16
N GLU A 127 -10.40 -11.33 1.22
CA GLU A 127 -10.40 -11.97 -0.11
C GLU A 127 -9.14 -11.59 -0.92
N ILE A 128 -8.68 -10.34 -0.84
CA ILE A 128 -7.42 -9.89 -1.46
C ILE A 128 -6.21 -10.61 -0.82
N GLY A 129 -6.15 -10.64 0.52
CA GLY A 129 -5.06 -11.30 1.25
C GLY A 129 -4.99 -12.80 0.94
N GLN A 130 -6.14 -13.48 0.85
CA GLN A 130 -6.20 -14.88 0.44
C GLN A 130 -5.66 -15.09 -0.97
N LEU A 131 -6.00 -14.22 -1.92
CA LEU A 131 -5.46 -14.29 -3.27
C LEU A 131 -3.94 -14.09 -3.28
N ILE A 132 -3.41 -13.11 -2.55
CA ILE A 132 -1.97 -12.84 -2.45
C ILE A 132 -1.24 -14.08 -1.92
N VAL A 133 -1.71 -14.64 -0.79
CA VAL A 133 -1.10 -15.82 -0.17
C VAL A 133 -1.18 -17.04 -1.08
N GLN A 134 -2.36 -17.36 -1.59
CA GLN A 134 -2.54 -18.51 -2.49
C GLN A 134 -1.71 -18.41 -3.76
N SER A 135 -1.52 -17.19 -4.30
CA SER A 135 -0.69 -17.02 -5.48
C SER A 135 0.79 -17.17 -5.17
N ALA A 136 1.26 -16.71 -4.01
CA ALA A 136 2.67 -16.80 -3.64
C ALA A 136 3.08 -18.19 -3.14
N GLU A 137 2.14 -18.95 -2.58
CA GLU A 137 2.35 -20.33 -2.12
C GLU A 137 2.29 -21.36 -3.27
N ASP A 138 1.86 -20.97 -4.46
CA ASP A 138 1.84 -21.83 -5.64
C ASP A 138 3.27 -22.04 -6.19
N PRO A 139 3.85 -23.25 -6.08
CA PRO A 139 5.23 -23.49 -6.48
C PRO A 139 5.45 -23.39 -8.00
N GLU A 140 4.37 -23.40 -8.79
CA GLU A 140 4.44 -23.25 -10.25
C GLU A 140 4.42 -21.78 -10.68
N LYS A 141 4.20 -20.83 -9.75
CA LYS A 141 4.16 -19.40 -10.05
C LYS A 141 5.49 -18.72 -9.74
N SER A 142 5.96 -17.98 -10.73
CA SER A 142 7.03 -17.00 -10.58
C SER A 142 6.54 -15.73 -9.89
N ASP A 143 7.48 -14.97 -9.33
CA ASP A 143 7.20 -13.67 -8.70
C ASP A 143 6.43 -12.70 -9.62
N SER A 144 6.75 -12.71 -10.92
CA SER A 144 6.07 -11.89 -11.93
C SER A 144 4.60 -12.29 -12.13
N GLN A 145 4.28 -13.58 -11.99
CA GLN A 145 2.89 -14.06 -12.06
C GLN A 145 2.12 -13.68 -10.79
N VAL A 146 2.77 -13.71 -9.61
CA VAL A 146 2.16 -13.22 -8.36
C VAL A 146 1.83 -11.73 -8.48
N ILE A 147 2.78 -10.91 -8.95
CA ILE A 147 2.57 -9.48 -9.20
C ILE A 147 1.41 -9.27 -10.19
N GLN A 148 1.34 -10.07 -11.26
CA GLN A 148 0.27 -10.00 -12.25
C GLN A 148 -1.10 -10.31 -11.65
N ASP A 149 -1.22 -11.34 -10.82
CA ASP A 149 -2.48 -11.70 -10.16
C ASP A 149 -2.97 -10.59 -9.21
N ILE A 150 -2.06 -9.98 -8.45
CA ILE A 150 -2.35 -8.82 -7.61
C ILE A 150 -2.81 -7.63 -8.47
N ALA A 151 -2.14 -7.38 -9.59
CA ALA A 151 -2.51 -6.31 -10.52
C ALA A 151 -3.90 -6.54 -11.16
N LEU A 152 -4.23 -7.79 -11.52
CA LEU A 152 -5.56 -8.17 -12.00
C LEU A 152 -6.63 -7.95 -10.94
N LYS A 153 -6.36 -8.34 -9.68
CA LYS A 153 -7.29 -8.09 -8.57
C LYS A 153 -7.48 -6.59 -8.33
N THR A 154 -6.41 -5.81 -8.42
CA THR A 154 -6.46 -4.35 -8.32
C THR A 154 -7.33 -3.74 -9.43
N LYS A 155 -7.20 -4.22 -10.67
CA LYS A 155 -8.04 -3.80 -11.79
C LYS A 155 -9.52 -4.14 -11.58
N GLU A 156 -9.83 -5.28 -10.97
CA GLU A 156 -11.19 -5.65 -10.57
C GLU A 156 -11.78 -4.64 -9.57
N ILE A 157 -11.00 -4.23 -8.56
CA ILE A 157 -11.40 -3.19 -7.59
C ILE A 157 -11.74 -1.89 -8.30
N PHE A 158 -10.89 -1.41 -9.21
CA PHE A 158 -11.17 -0.19 -9.99
C PHE A 158 -12.39 -0.34 -10.90
N THR A 159 -12.60 -1.52 -11.47
CA THR A 159 -13.79 -1.82 -12.28
C THR A 159 -15.05 -1.75 -11.42
N ASN A 160 -14.99 -2.21 -10.17
CA ASN A 160 -16.09 -2.10 -9.22
C ASN A 160 -16.35 -0.66 -8.75
N LEU A 161 -15.32 0.21 -8.76
CA LEU A 161 -15.46 1.62 -8.45
C LEU A 161 -16.02 2.45 -9.61
N ALA A 162 -15.78 2.03 -10.85
CA ALA A 162 -16.14 2.77 -12.07
C ALA A 162 -17.63 3.16 -12.19
N PRO A 163 -18.62 2.32 -11.84
CA PRO A 163 -20.05 2.69 -11.90
C PRO A 163 -20.44 3.83 -10.97
N PHE A 164 -19.64 4.10 -9.95
CA PHE A 164 -19.85 5.20 -9.02
C PHE A 164 -19.09 6.45 -9.42
N SER A 165 -18.44 6.45 -10.59
CA SER A 165 -17.64 7.57 -11.08
C SER A 165 -18.29 8.20 -12.32
N GLU A 166 -18.30 9.52 -12.36
CA GLU A 166 -18.77 10.32 -13.49
C GLU A 166 -17.58 10.89 -14.24
N VAL A 167 -17.68 11.01 -15.57
CA VAL A 167 -16.68 11.72 -16.37
C VAL A 167 -16.98 13.21 -16.29
N LEU A 168 -16.00 14.00 -15.85
CA LEU A 168 -16.12 15.44 -15.69
C LEU A 168 -15.30 16.16 -16.77
N GLY A 169 -16.00 16.90 -17.63
CA GLY A 169 -15.43 17.66 -18.75
C GLY A 169 -14.92 16.81 -19.93
N ASP A 170 -14.46 17.48 -20.98
CA ASP A 170 -13.99 16.85 -22.22
C ASP A 170 -12.66 16.08 -22.06
N GLY A 171 -11.98 16.25 -20.92
CA GLY A 171 -10.68 15.62 -20.61
C GLY A 171 -10.75 14.20 -20.03
N GLY A 172 -11.94 13.62 -19.87
CA GLY A 172 -12.07 12.22 -19.44
C GLY A 172 -11.78 11.96 -17.95
N LYS A 173 -11.60 13.00 -17.12
CA LYS A 173 -11.30 12.86 -15.69
C LYS A 173 -12.51 12.23 -14.98
N ARG A 174 -12.30 11.09 -14.31
CA ARG A 174 -13.34 10.41 -13.52
C ARG A 174 -13.40 10.97 -12.11
N VAL A 175 -14.60 11.26 -11.64
CA VAL A 175 -14.85 11.74 -10.29
C VAL A 175 -15.92 10.88 -9.63
N LEU A 176 -15.62 10.39 -8.43
CA LEU A 176 -16.50 9.60 -7.59
C LEU A 176 -17.73 10.41 -7.17
N ASN A 177 -18.91 9.86 -7.42
CA ASN A 177 -20.16 10.27 -6.85
C ASN A 177 -20.36 9.57 -5.49
N LEU A 178 -20.17 10.33 -4.40
CA LEU A 178 -20.28 9.81 -3.04
C LEU A 178 -21.68 9.33 -2.68
N GLU A 179 -22.71 9.97 -3.22
CA GLU A 179 -24.10 9.59 -2.96
C GLU A 179 -24.39 8.24 -3.62
N ALA A 180 -23.94 8.03 -4.86
CA ALA A 180 -24.08 6.76 -5.58
C ALA A 180 -23.35 5.62 -4.84
N LEU A 181 -22.16 5.89 -4.30
CA LEU A 181 -21.41 4.91 -3.50
C LEU A 181 -22.19 4.52 -2.22
N LYS A 182 -22.71 5.50 -1.48
CA LYS A 182 -23.50 5.28 -0.25
C LYS A 182 -24.81 4.55 -0.52
N GLN A 183 -25.47 4.85 -1.64
CA GLN A 183 -26.71 4.17 -2.04
C GLN A 183 -26.52 2.67 -2.30
N LYS A 184 -25.30 2.24 -2.67
CA LYS A 184 -24.98 0.82 -2.87
C LYS A 184 -24.97 0.02 -1.55
N ARG A 185 -24.85 0.69 -0.39
CA ARG A 185 -24.83 0.08 0.95
C ARG A 185 -23.77 -1.01 1.08
N PHE A 186 -22.53 -0.68 0.71
CA PHE A 186 -21.40 -1.57 0.97
C PHE A 186 -21.23 -1.79 2.48
N PRO A 187 -20.61 -2.92 2.91
CA PRO A 187 -20.14 -3.04 4.27
C PRO A 187 -19.25 -1.85 4.65
N PRO A 188 -19.29 -1.33 5.90
CA PRO A 188 -18.61 -0.09 6.27
C PRO A 188 -17.11 -0.05 5.92
N ALA A 189 -16.38 -1.14 6.17
CA ALA A 189 -14.96 -1.24 5.82
C ALA A 189 -14.69 -1.15 4.30
N THR A 190 -15.58 -1.70 3.49
CA THR A 190 -15.48 -1.64 2.02
C THR A 190 -15.81 -0.25 1.50
N GLU A 191 -16.88 0.38 2.00
CA GLU A 191 -17.20 1.76 1.64
C GLU A 191 -16.06 2.71 1.99
N ASN A 192 -15.53 2.57 3.21
CA ASN A 192 -14.43 3.39 3.71
C ASN A 192 -13.16 3.21 2.87
N PHE A 193 -12.81 1.98 2.52
CA PHE A 193 -11.68 1.69 1.63
C PHE A 193 -11.87 2.32 0.24
N LEU A 194 -13.04 2.15 -0.39
CA LEU A 194 -13.31 2.70 -1.72
C LEU A 194 -13.29 4.24 -1.73
N TYR A 195 -13.77 4.88 -0.67
CA TYR A 195 -13.68 6.33 -0.49
C TYR A 195 -12.22 6.80 -0.44
N HIS A 196 -11.40 6.19 0.41
CA HIS A 196 -9.99 6.55 0.54
C HIS A 196 -9.18 6.20 -0.72
N LEU A 197 -9.51 5.11 -1.40
CA LEU A 197 -8.91 4.76 -2.68
C LEU A 197 -9.21 5.82 -3.75
N ALA A 198 -10.46 6.28 -3.82
CA ALA A 198 -10.81 7.38 -4.73
C ALA A 198 -10.07 8.68 -4.39
N ALA A 199 -9.85 8.98 -3.11
CA ALA A 199 -9.01 10.11 -2.69
C ALA A 199 -7.56 9.95 -3.18
N ALA A 200 -6.97 8.77 -2.97
CA ALA A 200 -5.60 8.45 -3.39
C ALA A 200 -5.42 8.54 -4.91
N GLU A 201 -6.45 8.21 -5.69
CA GLU A 201 -6.46 8.32 -7.16
C GLU A 201 -6.96 9.68 -7.68
N GLN A 202 -7.10 10.70 -6.82
CA GLN A 202 -7.54 12.04 -7.19
C GLN A 202 -8.92 12.07 -7.89
N MET A 203 -9.78 11.12 -7.52
CA MET A 203 -11.13 10.95 -8.03
C MET A 203 -12.17 11.66 -7.16
N LEU A 204 -11.82 12.50 -6.19
CA LEU A 204 -12.80 13.27 -5.43
C LEU A 204 -13.12 14.61 -6.14
N LYS A 205 -14.39 15.04 -6.05
CA LYS A 205 -14.81 16.42 -6.39
C LYS A 205 -14.17 17.32 -5.33
N LEU A 206 -13.21 18.17 -5.73
CA LEU A 206 -12.66 19.24 -4.89
C LEU A 206 -13.67 20.38 -4.77
#